data_AF-A0A1F7V6K1-F1
#
_entry.id   AF-A0A1F7V6K1-F1
#
_cell.length_a   1.000
_cell.length_b   1.000
_cell.length_c   1.000
_cell.angle_alpha   90.00
_cell.angle_beta   90.00
_cell.angle_gamma   90.00
#
_symmetry.space_group_name_H-M   'P 1'
#
loop_
_entity.id
_entity.type
_entity.pdbx_description
1 polymer ?
#
loop_
_entity_poly.entity_id
_entity_poly.type
_entity_poly.pdbx_seq_one_letter_code
_entity_poly.pdbx_strand_id
1 'polypeptide(L)'
;MPDDYTFFDLHAALQDAFGWEDAHLHQFFTSSPFKRERNYQQIALPSPEMEDVLDEREEKLFRWFKNSKSVVWYEYDFGDSWMHEIQLEKKLPQESNKKYPFLLDGARACPPEDCGGLGAYCDLIRINNIIWQG
;
A
#
# COMPACT_ATOMS: atom_id res chain seq x y z
N MET A 1 3.48 -10.06 -8.41
CA MET A 1 4.90 -9.85 -8.03
C MET A 1 5.48 -11.15 -7.46
N PRO A 2 6.80 -11.40 -7.54
CA PRO A 2 7.45 -12.53 -6.86
C PRO A 2 7.26 -12.43 -5.35
N ASP A 3 7.19 -13.56 -4.66
CA ASP A 3 6.93 -13.58 -3.21
C ASP A 3 8.20 -13.44 -2.36
N ASP A 4 9.38 -13.57 -2.96
CA ASP A 4 10.69 -13.26 -2.38
C ASP A 4 11.08 -11.77 -2.48
N TYR A 5 10.20 -10.94 -3.01
CA TYR A 5 10.30 -9.49 -2.93
C TYR A 5 10.12 -9.01 -1.49
N THR A 6 10.59 -7.80 -1.26
CA THR A 6 10.56 -7.12 0.03
C THR A 6 9.31 -6.23 0.16
N PHE A 7 9.07 -5.68 1.34
CA PHE A 7 8.05 -4.64 1.51
C PHE A 7 8.45 -3.32 0.84
N PHE A 8 9.74 -3.04 0.73
CA PHE A 8 10.25 -1.93 -0.07
C PHE A 8 9.86 -2.08 -1.56
N ASP A 9 10.02 -3.28 -2.13
CA ASP A 9 9.62 -3.54 -3.52
C ASP A 9 8.10 -3.43 -3.72
N LEU A 10 7.31 -3.80 -2.70
CA LEU A 10 5.86 -3.62 -2.71
C LEU A 10 5.49 -2.14 -2.66
N HIS A 11 6.14 -1.36 -1.80
CA HIS A 11 5.94 0.08 -1.73
C HIS A 11 6.22 0.75 -3.08
N ALA A 12 7.36 0.46 -3.71
CA ALA A 12 7.69 1.00 -5.04
C ALA A 12 6.62 0.63 -6.09
N ALA A 13 6.13 -0.61 -6.07
CA ALA A 13 5.06 -1.05 -6.96
C ALA A 13 3.73 -0.31 -6.72
N LEU A 14 3.43 0.07 -5.47
CA LEU A 14 2.23 0.85 -5.12
C LEU A 14 2.37 2.30 -5.55
N GLN A 15 3.53 2.92 -5.38
CA GLN A 15 3.81 4.28 -5.87
C GLN A 15 3.60 4.36 -7.38
N ASP A 16 4.18 3.42 -8.14
CA ASP A 16 3.98 3.32 -9.60
C ASP A 16 2.51 3.09 -9.98
N ALA A 17 1.80 2.24 -9.23
CA ALA A 17 0.40 1.91 -9.52
C ALA A 17 -0.56 3.06 -9.22
N PHE A 18 -0.25 3.86 -8.19
CA PHE A 18 -1.07 5.00 -7.78
C PHE A 18 -0.67 6.32 -8.45
N GLY A 19 0.53 6.38 -9.05
CA GLY A 19 1.08 7.58 -9.66
C GLY A 19 1.51 8.62 -8.63
N TRP A 20 1.99 8.17 -7.48
CA TRP A 20 2.54 9.02 -6.41
C TRP A 20 4.05 9.19 -6.56
N GLU A 21 4.61 10.24 -5.95
CA GLU A 21 6.01 10.65 -6.13
C GLU A 21 6.95 10.17 -5.01
N ASP A 22 6.47 9.33 -4.08
CA ASP A 22 7.25 8.88 -2.91
C ASP A 22 7.82 10.04 -2.07
N ALA A 23 7.06 11.16 -1.97
CA ALA A 23 7.52 12.33 -1.23
C ALA A 23 7.32 12.23 0.30
N HIS A 24 6.51 11.26 0.76
CA HIS A 24 6.07 11.15 2.14
C HIS A 24 6.41 9.82 2.78
N LEU A 25 6.41 9.80 4.12
CA LEU A 25 6.63 8.59 4.90
C LEU A 25 5.51 7.57 4.69
N HIS A 26 5.89 6.29 4.82
CA HIS A 26 4.97 5.17 4.74
C HIS A 26 5.30 4.07 5.75
N GLN A 27 4.34 3.18 5.95
CA GLN A 27 4.50 1.98 6.76
C GLN A 27 3.49 0.90 6.41
N PHE A 28 3.77 -0.31 6.86
CA PHE A 28 2.86 -1.44 6.76
C PHE A 28 2.53 -2.04 8.12
N PHE A 29 1.34 -2.64 8.21
CA PHE A 29 0.88 -3.38 9.37
C PHE A 29 0.42 -4.78 8.98
N THR A 30 0.86 -5.80 9.71
CA THR A 30 0.54 -7.21 9.41
C THR A 30 -0.89 -7.62 9.79
N SER A 31 -1.63 -6.73 10.45
CA SER A 31 -3.08 -6.81 10.61
C SER A 31 -3.65 -5.39 10.76
N SER A 32 -4.98 -5.26 10.78
CA SER A 32 -5.65 -3.96 10.81
C SER A 32 -5.19 -3.10 12.01
N PRO A 33 -4.64 -1.89 11.77
CA PRO A 33 -4.23 -0.98 12.84
C PRO A 33 -5.42 -0.33 13.56
N PHE A 34 -6.62 -0.44 13.01
CA PHE A 34 -7.85 0.13 13.56
C PHE A 34 -8.48 -0.72 14.67
N LYS A 35 -7.97 -1.94 14.91
CA LYS A 35 -8.47 -2.80 15.97
C LYS A 35 -7.96 -2.33 17.33
N ARG A 36 -8.79 -2.47 18.36
CA ARG A 36 -8.45 -2.09 19.74
C ARG A 36 -7.26 -2.89 20.29
N GLU A 37 -7.11 -4.13 19.85
CA GLU A 37 -5.97 -4.99 20.17
C GLU A 37 -4.88 -4.80 19.12
N ARG A 38 -3.75 -4.23 19.53
CA ARG A 38 -2.57 -4.04 18.68
C ARG A 38 -1.76 -5.32 18.57
N ASN A 39 -2.27 -6.27 17.80
CA ASN A 39 -1.61 -7.55 17.54
C ASN A 39 -0.94 -7.57 16.14
N TYR A 40 -0.49 -6.42 15.65
CA TYR A 40 0.21 -6.30 14.37
C TYR A 40 1.72 -6.10 14.61
N GLN A 41 2.51 -6.50 13.63
CA GLN A 41 3.88 -6.04 13.48
C GLN A 41 3.88 -4.84 12.54
N GLN A 42 4.67 -3.83 12.88
CA GLN A 42 4.97 -2.69 12.02
C GLN A 42 6.16 -3.04 11.14
N ILE A 43 6.06 -2.73 9.85
CA ILE A 43 7.13 -2.91 8.87
C ILE A 43 7.31 -1.55 8.18
N ALA A 44 8.51 -0.97 8.27
CA ALA A 44 8.83 0.32 7.68
C ALA A 44 10.36 0.45 7.53
N LEU A 45 10.84 1.55 6.93
CA LEU A 45 12.25 1.90 7.00
C LEU A 45 12.62 2.24 8.46
N PRO A 46 13.53 1.50 9.12
CA PRO A 46 13.81 1.73 10.53
C PRO A 46 14.41 3.11 10.80
N SER A 47 14.00 3.72 11.91
CA SER A 47 14.55 4.98 12.41
C SER A 47 14.89 4.84 13.89
N PRO A 48 15.81 5.67 14.42
CA PRO A 48 16.17 5.63 15.85
C PRO A 48 15.00 5.91 16.81
N GLU A 49 13.91 6.48 16.31
CA GLU A 49 12.71 6.83 17.09
C GLU A 49 11.68 5.69 17.12
N MET A 50 11.87 4.64 16.33
CA MET A 50 10.97 3.50 16.25
C MET A 50 11.48 2.32 17.08
N GLU A 51 10.59 1.77 17.91
CA GLU A 51 10.81 0.54 18.66
C GLU A 51 10.11 -0.63 17.96
N ASP A 52 10.73 -1.81 17.96
CA ASP A 52 10.15 -3.07 17.46
C ASP A 52 9.62 -3.05 16.00
N VAL A 53 10.18 -2.18 15.15
CA VAL A 53 9.87 -2.14 13.72
C VAL A 53 10.71 -3.15 12.93
N LEU A 54 10.08 -3.85 12.00
CA LEU A 54 10.79 -4.72 11.06
C LEU A 54 11.24 -3.91 9.83
N ASP A 55 12.47 -4.14 9.36
CA ASP A 55 13.03 -3.42 8.21
C ASP A 55 12.36 -3.86 6.90
N GLU A 56 11.68 -2.94 6.23
CA GLU A 56 10.97 -3.22 4.99
C GLU A 56 11.85 -3.69 3.83
N ARG A 57 13.15 -3.38 3.86
CA ARG A 57 14.13 -3.78 2.84
C ARG A 57 14.57 -5.23 3.02
N GLU A 58 14.32 -5.80 4.19
CA GLU A 58 14.71 -7.17 4.54
C GLU A 58 13.49 -8.10 4.66
N GLU A 59 12.36 -7.58 5.11
CA GLU A 59 11.15 -8.37 5.27
C GLU A 59 10.58 -8.81 3.94
N LYS A 60 10.41 -10.12 3.78
CA LYS A 60 9.94 -10.74 2.55
C LYS A 60 8.43 -10.95 2.55
N LEU A 61 7.79 -10.73 1.39
CA LEU A 61 6.34 -10.84 1.24
C LEU A 61 5.81 -12.24 1.59
N PHE A 62 6.52 -13.30 1.22
CA PHE A 62 6.10 -14.68 1.50
C PHE A 62 5.90 -14.98 3.00
N ARG A 63 6.55 -14.23 3.90
CA ARG A 63 6.41 -14.40 5.36
C ARG A 63 5.00 -14.05 5.82
N TRP A 64 4.34 -13.10 5.16
CA TRP A 64 3.06 -12.52 5.58
C TRP A 64 1.91 -12.91 4.64
N PHE A 65 2.17 -12.99 3.34
CA PHE A 65 1.21 -13.44 2.33
C PHE A 65 1.26 -14.96 2.15
N LYS A 66 0.68 -15.68 3.11
CA LYS A 66 0.69 -17.16 3.17
C LYS A 66 -0.42 -17.78 2.31
N ASN A 67 -1.61 -17.22 2.34
CA ASN A 67 -2.78 -17.73 1.63
C ASN A 67 -3.72 -16.58 1.23
N SER A 68 -4.81 -16.88 0.52
CA SER A 68 -5.70 -15.86 -0.02
C SER A 68 -6.49 -15.03 1.02
N LYS A 69 -6.37 -15.37 2.30
CA LYS A 69 -6.92 -14.59 3.42
C LYS A 69 -5.87 -13.72 4.10
N SER A 70 -4.62 -13.78 3.67
CA SER A 70 -3.56 -12.90 4.16
C SER A 70 -3.85 -11.47 3.74
N VAL A 71 -3.86 -10.58 4.73
CA VAL A 71 -4.09 -9.16 4.58
C VAL A 71 -2.98 -8.41 5.28
N VAL A 72 -2.47 -7.37 4.64
CA VAL A 72 -1.55 -6.37 5.16
C VAL A 72 -2.20 -5.01 4.94
N TRP A 73 -1.94 -4.06 5.82
CA TRP A 73 -2.35 -2.67 5.65
C TRP A 73 -1.14 -1.82 5.29
N TYR A 74 -1.33 -0.85 4.40
CA TYR A 74 -0.32 0.10 3.96
C TYR A 74 -0.82 1.51 4.23
N GLU A 75 -0.03 2.29 4.93
CA GLU A 75 -0.26 3.71 5.15
C GLU A 75 0.79 4.52 4.39
N TYR A 76 0.34 5.48 3.60
CA TYR A 76 1.18 6.45 2.91
C TYR A 76 0.77 7.86 3.32
N ASP A 77 1.77 8.73 3.49
CA ASP A 77 1.64 10.09 4.00
C ASP A 77 1.01 10.13 5.40
N PHE A 78 1.83 10.32 6.43
CA PHE A 78 1.34 10.37 7.81
C PHE A 78 0.54 11.65 8.14
N GLY A 79 0.57 12.66 7.26
CA GLY A 79 -0.30 13.83 7.34
C GLY A 79 -1.71 13.51 6.85
N ASP A 80 -1.82 12.99 5.63
CA ASP A 80 -3.11 12.69 4.99
C ASP A 80 -3.70 11.30 5.36
N SER A 81 -2.84 10.40 5.86
CA SER A 81 -3.13 9.02 6.29
C SER A 81 -3.87 8.21 5.23
N TRP A 82 -3.27 8.08 4.05
CA TRP A 82 -3.80 7.22 2.99
C TRP A 82 -3.65 5.76 3.36
N MET A 83 -4.75 5.16 3.81
CA MET A 83 -4.78 3.77 4.25
C MET A 83 -5.32 2.82 3.18
N HIS A 84 -4.53 1.80 2.86
CA HIS A 84 -4.85 0.78 1.87
C HIS A 84 -4.82 -0.62 2.50
N GLU A 85 -5.84 -1.42 2.22
CA GLU A 85 -5.82 -2.86 2.51
C GLU A 85 -5.22 -3.60 1.31
N ILE A 86 -4.20 -4.43 1.56
CA ILE A 86 -3.52 -5.25 0.56
C ILE A 86 -3.82 -6.71 0.85
N GLN A 87 -4.57 -7.35 -0.05
CA GLN A 87 -4.95 -8.75 0.08
C GLN A 87 -4.24 -9.61 -0.97
N LEU A 88 -3.69 -10.75 -0.55
CA LEU A 88 -3.29 -11.77 -1.49
C LEU A 88 -4.54 -12.44 -2.06
N GLU A 89 -4.78 -12.33 -3.37
CA GLU A 89 -5.90 -13.05 -3.99
C GLU A 89 -5.51 -14.49 -4.35
N LYS A 90 -4.34 -14.65 -5.00
CA LYS A 90 -3.90 -15.93 -5.55
C LYS A 90 -2.38 -16.01 -5.68
N LYS A 91 -1.83 -17.20 -5.43
CA LYS A 91 -0.44 -17.56 -5.80
C LYS A 91 -0.45 -18.35 -7.10
N LEU A 92 0.39 -17.96 -8.05
CA LEU A 92 0.54 -18.60 -9.35
C LEU A 92 2.02 -18.92 -9.59
N PRO A 93 2.33 -19.97 -10.38
CA PRO A 93 3.70 -20.21 -10.82
C PRO A 93 4.26 -19.00 -11.57
N GLN A 94 5.53 -18.69 -11.36
CA GLN A 94 6.21 -17.62 -12.07
C GLN A 94 6.38 -17.99 -13.55
N GLU A 95 6.09 -17.04 -14.44
CA GLU A 95 6.26 -17.22 -15.88
C GLU A 95 7.64 -16.69 -16.31
N SER A 96 8.44 -17.52 -16.98
CA SER A 96 9.85 -17.19 -17.32
C SER A 96 10.02 -16.00 -18.27
N ASN A 97 8.97 -15.62 -18.99
CA ASN A 97 9.02 -14.58 -20.02
C ASN A 97 8.34 -13.26 -19.60
N LYS A 98 7.95 -13.12 -18.32
CA LYS A 98 7.33 -11.90 -17.79
C LYS A 98 8.30 -11.14 -16.90
N LYS A 99 8.31 -9.82 -17.04
CA LYS A 99 8.91 -8.90 -16.07
C LYS A 99 7.89 -8.61 -14.99
N TYR A 100 8.33 -8.59 -13.74
CA TYR A 100 7.52 -8.27 -12.58
C TYR A 100 8.13 -7.07 -11.83
N PRO A 101 7.33 -6.34 -11.02
CA PRO A 101 5.88 -6.41 -10.92
C PRO A 101 5.22 -5.85 -12.20
N PHE A 102 3.95 -6.18 -12.41
CA PHE A 102 3.15 -5.54 -13.45
C PHE A 102 1.71 -5.41 -12.95
N LEU A 103 1.06 -4.32 -13.33
CA LEU A 103 -0.32 -4.03 -12.99
C LEU A 103 -1.25 -4.82 -13.92
N LEU A 104 -2.16 -5.60 -13.35
CA LEU A 104 -3.10 -6.43 -14.09
C LEU A 104 -4.39 -5.68 -14.46
N ASP A 105 -4.89 -4.90 -13.51
CA ASP A 105 -6.14 -4.14 -13.63
C ASP A 105 -6.13 -2.98 -12.62
N GLY A 106 -6.97 -1.98 -12.84
CA GLY A 106 -7.14 -0.82 -11.97
C GLY A 106 -8.41 -0.06 -12.33
N ALA A 107 -9.09 0.48 -11.31
CA ALA A 107 -10.32 1.24 -11.51
C ALA A 107 -10.32 2.51 -10.68
N ARG A 108 -10.86 3.59 -11.28
CA ARG A 108 -10.90 4.97 -10.76
C ARG A 108 -9.52 5.64 -10.75
N ALA A 109 -9.52 6.96 -10.67
CA ALA A 109 -8.30 7.70 -10.38
C ALA A 109 -7.91 7.46 -8.91
N CYS A 110 -6.62 7.33 -8.63
CA CYS A 110 -6.13 7.44 -7.26
C CYS A 110 -6.20 8.91 -6.80
N PRO A 111 -6.33 9.15 -5.48
CA PRO A 111 -6.21 10.49 -4.94
C PRO A 111 -4.88 11.12 -5.39
N PRO A 112 -4.90 12.35 -5.92
CA PRO A 112 -3.67 13.08 -6.18
C PRO A 112 -2.87 13.24 -4.88
N GLU A 113 -1.56 13.34 -5.02
CA GLU A 113 -0.67 13.68 -3.92
C GLU A 113 -1.07 15.04 -3.30
N ASP A 114 -0.89 15.17 -1.99
CA ASP A 114 -1.23 16.35 -1.19
C ASP A 114 -2.68 16.85 -1.35
N CYS A 115 -3.62 15.97 -1.69
CA CYS A 115 -5.01 16.39 -1.87
C CYS A 115 -5.78 16.59 -0.56
N GLY A 116 -5.16 16.38 0.61
CA GLY A 116 -5.73 16.69 1.93
C GLY A 116 -6.49 15.52 2.56
N GLY A 117 -6.07 14.29 2.28
CA GLY A 117 -6.64 13.07 2.82
C GLY A 117 -8.03 12.72 2.26
N LEU A 118 -8.60 11.63 2.79
CA LEU A 118 -9.84 11.04 2.27
C LEU A 118 -11.02 12.03 2.21
N GLY A 119 -11.10 12.95 3.18
CA GLY A 119 -12.16 13.97 3.24
C GLY A 119 -12.12 14.92 2.05
N ALA A 120 -10.95 15.51 1.78
CA ALA A 120 -10.76 16.46 0.69
C ALA A 120 -10.82 15.76 -0.69
N TYR A 121 -10.35 14.52 -0.82
CA TYR A 121 -10.53 13.75 -2.05
C TYR A 121 -11.99 13.41 -2.34
N CYS A 122 -12.79 13.06 -1.32
CA CYS A 122 -14.23 12.89 -1.48
C CYS A 122 -14.89 14.18 -1.99
N ASP A 123 -14.46 15.33 -1.49
CA ASP A 123 -14.94 16.63 -1.96
C ASP A 123 -14.51 16.94 -3.40
N LEU A 124 -13.27 16.60 -3.80
CA LEU A 124 -12.78 16.74 -5.18
C LEU A 124 -13.55 15.86 -6.17
N ILE A 125 -13.81 14.60 -5.84
CA ILE A 125 -14.66 13.71 -6.64
C ILE A 125 -16.08 14.28 -6.75
N ARG A 126 -16.60 14.85 -5.65
CA ARG A 126 -17.95 15.42 -5.63
C ARG A 126 -18.06 16.67 -6.50
N ILE A 127 -17.04 17.53 -6.51
CA ILE A 127 -16.97 18.72 -7.38
C ILE A 127 -16.84 18.33 -8.85
N ASN A 128 -15.94 17.39 -9.19
CA ASN A 128 -15.76 16.96 -10.58
C ASN A 128 -16.97 16.22 -11.17
N ASN A 129 -17.79 15.55 -10.35
CA ASN A 129 -19.04 14.93 -10.80
C ASN A 129 -20.19 15.93 -11.03
N ILE A 130 -20.08 17.18 -10.54
CA ILE A 130 -21.08 18.23 -10.76
C ILE A 130 -20.78 19.00 -12.06
N ILE A 131 -19.52 19.07 -12.48
CA ILE A 131 -19.10 19.88 -13.63
C ILE A 131 -19.25 19.12 -14.98
N TRP A 132 -19.39 17.79 -14.97
CA TRP A 132 -19.63 16.97 -16.17
C TRP A 132 -21.09 16.54 -16.38
N GLN A 133 -22.05 17.37 -15.95
CA GLN A 133 -23.41 17.36 -16.53
C GLN A 133 -23.62 18.62 -17.35
N GLY A 134 -23.14 18.59 -18.60
CA GLY A 134 -23.32 19.64 -19.60
C GLY A 134 -22.92 19.15 -20.99
#